data_AF-A0A356F8R3-F1
#
_entry.id   AF-A0A356F8R3-F1
#
_cell.length_a   1.000
_cell.length_b   1.000
_cell.length_c   1.000
_cell.angle_alpha   90.00
_cell.angle_beta   90.00
_cell.angle_gamma   90.00
#
_symmetry.space_group_name_H-M   'P 1'
#
loop_
_entity.id
_entity.type
_entity.pdbx_description
1 polymer ?
#
loop_
_entity_poly.entity_id
_entity_poly.type
_entity_poly.pdbx_seq_one_letter_code
_entity_poly.pdbx_strand_id
1 'polypeptide(L)' 'LGKAFGKDTQKDHVCIWTNTHEKMRVFGTTIGHHNKTMRHETYLDLVTRGLLWAAGKLDKSGKPKPGYGK' A
#
# COMPACT_ATOMS: atom_id res chain seq x y z
N LEU A 1 -2.45 8.00 4.39
CA LEU A 1 -0.99 8.11 4.16
C LEU A 1 -0.27 7.41 5.29
N GLY A 2 0.62 6.47 4.99
CA GLY A 2 1.47 5.81 5.99
C GLY A 2 2.83 6.51 6.08
N LYS A 3 3.36 6.66 7.30
CA LYS A 3 4.60 7.41 7.56
C LYS A 3 5.60 6.57 8.33
N ALA A 4 6.88 6.88 8.18
CA ALA A 4 7.95 6.37 9.02
C ALA A 4 8.77 7.55 9.59
N PHE A 5 9.12 7.48 10.87
CA PHE A 5 9.98 8.47 11.50
C PHE A 5 11.45 8.21 11.14
N GLY A 6 12.08 9.17 10.47
CA GLY A 6 13.50 9.12 10.12
C GLY A 6 14.35 9.62 11.28
N LYS A 7 15.12 8.72 11.90
CA LYS A 7 16.01 9.06 13.03
C LYS A 7 17.04 10.12 12.67
N ASP A 8 17.62 10.08 11.47
CA ASP A 8 18.65 11.04 11.07
C ASP A 8 18.06 12.45 10.83
N THR A 9 16.86 12.48 10.26
CA THR A 9 16.17 13.74 9.92
C THR A 9 15.32 14.31 11.05
N GLN A 10 15.04 13.52 12.10
CA GLN A 10 14.10 13.81 13.17
C GLN A 10 12.70 14.24 12.65
N LYS A 11 12.22 13.57 11.60
CA LYS A 11 10.97 13.94 10.89
C LYS A 11 10.21 12.71 10.44
N ASP A 12 8.89 12.86 10.30
CA ASP A 12 8.05 11.89 9.64
C ASP A 12 8.12 12.02 8.12
N HIS A 13 8.34 10.89 7.43
CA HIS A 13 8.34 10.80 5.97
C HIS A 13 7.15 9.99 5.49
N VAL A 14 6.48 10.45 4.43
CA VAL A 14 5.42 9.67 3.80
C VAL A 14 6.04 8.51 3.03
N CYS A 15 5.66 7.29 3.40
CA CYS A 15 6.18 6.06 2.79
C CYS A 15 5.10 5.20 2.13
N ILE A 16 3.82 5.53 2.34
CA ILE A 16 2.66 4.86 1.71
C ILE A 16 1.64 5.93 1.34
N TRP A 17 1.23 5.98 0.08
CA TRP A 17 0.27 6.98 -0.39
C TRP A 17 -0.64 6.45 -1.49
N THR A 18 -1.72 7.20 -1.70
CA THR A 18 -2.64 7.04 -2.81
C THR A 18 -2.76 8.35 -3.56
N ASN A 19 -2.91 8.28 -4.87
CA ASN A 19 -3.22 9.43 -5.72
C ASN A 19 -4.27 9.05 -6.76
N THR A 20 -4.98 10.05 -7.28
CA THR A 20 -5.88 9.90 -8.41
C THR A 20 -5.47 10.92 -9.48
N HIS A 21 -5.11 10.44 -10.66
CA HIS A 21 -4.84 11.29 -11.81
C HIS A 21 -5.86 10.95 -12.90
N GLU A 22 -6.75 11.89 -13.18
CA GLU A 22 -7.95 11.66 -14.00
C GLU A 22 -8.74 10.43 -13.52
N LYS A 23 -8.80 9.37 -14.33
CA LYS A 23 -9.48 8.10 -14.02
C LYS A 23 -8.55 7.05 -13.41
N MET A 24 -7.24 7.31 -13.36
CA MET A 24 -6.25 6.37 -12.86
C MET A 24 -6.05 6.51 -11.36
N ARG A 25 -6.08 5.39 -10.64
CA ARG A 25 -5.72 5.30 -9.22
C ARG A 25 -4.30 4.77 -9.09
N VAL A 26 -3.49 5.47 -8.30
CA VAL A 26 -2.10 5.11 -8.04
C VAL A 26 -1.96 4.80 -6.55
N PHE A 27 -1.48 3.60 -6.24
CA PHE A 27 -0.98 3.25 -4.92
C PHE A 27 0.54 3.23 -4.97
N GLY A 28 1.20 3.87 -4.00
CA GLY A 28 2.66 3.94 -3.94
C GLY A 28 3.18 3.61 -2.55
N THR A 29 4.32 2.91 -2.51
CA THR A 29 5.09 2.73 -1.28
C THR A 29 6.59 2.73 -1.55
N THR A 30 7.36 3.33 -0.64
CA THR A 30 8.84 3.25 -0.63
C THR A 30 9.37 2.17 0.32
N ILE A 31 8.49 1.46 1.03
CA ILE A 31 8.86 0.33 1.89
C ILE A 31 9.07 -0.91 1.01
N GLY A 32 10.09 -1.72 1.32
CA GLY A 32 10.31 -3.00 0.62
C GLY A 32 11.75 -3.32 0.22
N HIS A 33 12.75 -2.54 0.65
CA HIS A 33 14.14 -2.76 0.24
C HIS A 33 14.72 -4.13 0.68
N HIS A 34 14.33 -4.64 1.85
CA HIS A 34 14.87 -5.89 2.38
C HIS A 34 13.93 -7.08 2.16
N ASN A 35 14.51 -8.23 1.78
CA ASN A 35 13.77 -9.50 1.63
C ASN A 35 12.99 -9.90 2.89
N LYS A 36 13.50 -9.59 4.09
CA LYS A 36 12.79 -9.84 5.35
C LYS A 36 11.49 -9.04 5.43
N THR A 37 11.51 -7.77 5.04
CA THR A 37 10.32 -6.91 4.98
C THR A 37 9.33 -7.44 3.96
N MET A 38 9.80 -7.77 2.76
CA MET A 38 8.92 -8.26 1.68
C MET A 38 8.21 -9.57 2.01
N ARG A 39 8.83 -10.42 2.84
CA ARG A 39 8.24 -11.69 3.31
C ARG A 39 7.31 -11.53 4.50
N HIS A 40 7.23 -10.35 5.11
CA HIS A 40 6.36 -10.13 6.25
C HIS A 40 4.90 -10.09 5.78
N GLU A 41 4.01 -10.82 6.46
CA GLU A 41 2.59 -10.92 6.08
C GLU A 41 1.93 -9.55 5.94
N THR A 42 2.16 -8.65 6.91
CA THR A 42 1.65 -7.27 6.84
C THR A 42 2.11 -6.50 5.59
N TYR A 43 3.33 -6.73 5.10
CA TYR A 43 3.81 -6.09 3.88
C TYR A 43 3.11 -6.66 2.65
N LEU A 44 2.97 -7.98 2.59
CA LEU A 44 2.23 -8.66 1.52
C LEU A 44 0.77 -8.18 1.48
N ASP A 45 0.11 -8.12 2.64
CA ASP A 45 -1.25 -7.57 2.77
C ASP A 45 -1.34 -6.12 2.28
N LEU A 46 -0.37 -5.29 2.65
CA LEU A 46 -0.30 -3.89 2.23
C LEU A 46 -0.22 -3.77 0.70
N VAL A 47 0.73 -4.46 0.06
CA VAL A 47 0.92 -4.35 -1.39
C VAL A 47 -0.22 -4.99 -2.18
N THR A 48 -0.75 -6.13 -1.71
CA THR A 48 -1.90 -6.80 -2.35
C THR A 48 -3.15 -5.93 -2.27
N ARG A 49 -3.47 -5.36 -1.10
CA ARG A 49 -4.63 -4.46 -0.96
C ARG A 49 -4.43 -3.16 -1.74
N GLY A 50 -3.22 -2.61 -1.76
CA GLY A 50 -2.86 -1.45 -2.59
C GLY A 50 -3.11 -1.70 -4.08
N LEU A 51 -2.69 -2.87 -4.59
CA LEU A 51 -2.95 -3.31 -5.96
C LEU A 51 -4.45 -3.43 -6.25
N LEU A 52 -5.20 -4.12 -5.39
CA LEU A 52 -6.65 -4.29 -5.56
C LEU A 52 -7.40 -2.95 -5.49
N TRP A 53 -6.96 -2.04 -4.63
CA TRP A 53 -7.51 -0.68 -4.56
C TRP A 53 -7.30 0.07 -5.86
N ALA A 54 -6.06 0.08 -6.40
CA ALA A 54 -5.75 0.74 -7.67
C ALA A 54 -6.62 0.19 -8.81
N ALA A 55 -6.79 -1.14 -8.87
CA ALA A 55 -7.62 -1.83 -9.84
C ALA A 55 -9.15 -1.72 -9.59
N GLY A 56 -9.60 -1.11 -8.48
CA GLY A 56 -11.01 -0.97 -8.15
C GLY A 56 -11.70 -2.27 -7.78
N LYS A 57 -10.93 -3.22 -7.24
CA LYS A 57 -11.33 -4.58 -6.88
C LYS A 57 -11.49 -4.76 -5.37
N LEU A 58 -11.52 -3.67 -4.60
CA LEU A 58 -11.96 -3.66 -3.21
C LEU A 58 -13.40 -3.15 -3.09
N ASP A 59 -14.14 -3.68 -2.13
CA ASP A 59 -15.44 -3.15 -1.70
C ASP A 59 -15.28 -1.97 -0.71
N LYS A 60 -16.39 -1.41 -0.25
CA LYS A 60 -16.39 -0.28 0.71
C LYS A 60 -15.80 -0.64 2.09
N SER A 61 -15.72 -1.93 2.42
CA SER A 61 -15.11 -2.43 3.66
C SER A 61 -13.60 -2.70 3.53
N GLY A 62 -13.04 -2.50 2.33
CA GLY A 62 -11.63 -2.79 2.05
C GLY A 62 -11.34 -4.29 1.85
N LYS A 63 -12.37 -5.12 1.66
CA LYS A 63 -12.24 -6.53 1.31
C LYS A 63 -12.20 -6.71 -0.21
N PRO A 64 -11.53 -7.75 -0.73
CA PRO A 64 -11.58 -8.07 -2.15
C PRO A 64 -13.01 -8.32 -2.63
N LYS A 65 -13.36 -7.81 -3.80
CA LYS A 65 -14.60 -8.17 -4.50
C LYS A 65 -14.59 -9.66 -4.86
N PRO A 66 -15.77 -10.29 -5.07
CA PRO A 66 -15.85 -11.67 -5.52
C PRO A 66 -14.93 -11.93 -6.75
N GLY A 67 -14.15 -13.00 -6.68
CA GLY A 67 -13.16 -13.37 -7.71
C GLY A 67 -11.77 -12.72 -7.57
N TYR A 68 -11.54 -11.86 -6.57
CA TYR A 68 -10.26 -11.16 -6.36
C TYR A 68 -9.61 -11.41 -5.00
N GLY A 69 -10.14 -12.33 -4.20
CA GLY A 69 -9.57 -12.82 -2.95
C GLY A 69 -9.76 -14.34 -2.84
N LYS A 70 -8.88 -14.99 -2.08
CA LYS A 70 -9.06 -16.39 -1.65
C LYS A 70 -9.90 -16.46 -0.39
#